data_AF-A0A522NV93-F1
#
_entry.id   AF-A0A522NV93-F1
#
_cell.length_a   1.000
_cell.length_b   1.000
_cell.length_c   1.000
_cell.angle_alpha   90.00
_cell.angle_beta   90.00
_cell.angle_gamma   90.00
#
_symmetry.space_group_name_H-M   'P 1'
#
loop_
_entity.id
_entity.type
_entity.pdbx_description
1 polymer ?
#
loop_
_entity_poly.entity_id
_entity_poly.type
_entity_poly.pdbx_seq_one_letter_code
_entity_poly.pdbx_strand_id
1 'polypeptide(L)'
;MPPEDTRTNICPNCGAELKKVPGAKTKCPSCSRYIFVRTDPRINARSIVGEDHLEEVDDAIAVANGTWAARKAEKEHRARAVSALTKQFGTMPNQADVNWRTWNEDFLTAAVKRDTNTMFAASWKMVEQLGRERRYTDAVAIAARGIVMNWVDFDHEVLPAWTDSITKAIKSGISLTEARDLFVTGAAAVAVIPKYKVDVDRVWQDVVKALGT
;
A
#
# COMPACT_ATOMS: atom_id res chain seq x y z
N MET A 1 -31.87 7.37 -11.56
CA MET A 1 -32.03 8.61 -10.79
C MET A 1 -30.66 8.99 -10.25
N PRO A 2 -30.19 10.23 -10.43
CA PRO A 2 -28.92 10.66 -9.83
C PRO A 2 -28.98 10.55 -8.29
N PRO A 3 -27.87 10.25 -7.60
CA PRO A 3 -27.86 10.19 -6.14
C PRO A 3 -28.11 11.57 -5.51
N GLU A 4 -28.89 11.61 -4.43
CA GLU A 4 -29.13 12.84 -3.68
C GLU A 4 -27.91 13.21 -2.82
N ASP A 5 -27.46 14.47 -2.83
CA ASP A 5 -26.36 14.93 -1.96
C ASP A 5 -26.92 15.39 -0.61
N THR A 6 -26.75 14.56 0.42
CA THR A 6 -27.26 14.77 1.78
C THR A 6 -26.13 15.13 2.76
N ARG A 7 -24.94 15.48 2.25
CA ARG A 7 -23.79 15.81 3.11
C ARG A 7 -24.05 17.06 3.93
N THR A 8 -23.86 16.93 5.24
CA THR A 8 -23.87 18.05 6.18
C THR A 8 -22.45 18.40 6.64
N ASN A 9 -22.33 19.50 7.36
CA ASN A 9 -21.10 19.88 8.05
C ASN A 9 -21.03 19.29 9.48
N ILE A 10 -21.85 18.31 9.85
CA ILE A 10 -21.88 17.76 11.20
C ILE A 10 -21.04 16.48 11.25
N CYS A 11 -20.16 16.31 12.24
CA CYS A 11 -19.38 15.09 12.35
C CYS A 11 -20.27 13.89 12.74
N PRO A 12 -20.34 12.80 11.95
CA PRO A 12 -21.13 11.61 12.30
C PRO A 12 -20.61 10.87 13.54
N ASN A 13 -19.35 11.10 13.93
CA ASN A 13 -18.75 10.39 15.06
C ASN A 13 -18.99 11.09 16.42
N CYS A 14 -19.16 12.41 16.44
CA CYS A 14 -19.25 13.18 17.70
C CYS A 14 -20.30 14.31 17.70
N GLY A 15 -21.00 14.53 16.58
CA GLY A 15 -22.01 15.58 16.45
C GLY A 15 -21.46 17.01 16.34
N ALA A 16 -20.14 17.22 16.37
CA ALA A 16 -19.55 18.56 16.27
C ALA A 16 -19.75 19.16 14.87
N GLU A 17 -20.10 20.45 14.82
CA GLU A 17 -20.21 21.20 13.59
C GLU A 17 -18.81 21.57 13.02
N LEU A 18 -18.63 21.37 11.72
CA LEU A 18 -17.39 21.59 10.98
C LEU A 18 -17.49 22.91 10.20
N LYS A 19 -16.34 23.59 10.06
CA LYS A 19 -16.23 24.85 9.30
C LYS A 19 -16.66 24.72 7.83
N LYS A 20 -16.56 23.53 7.25
CA LYS A 20 -16.93 23.23 5.87
C LYS A 20 -17.47 21.83 5.75
N VAL A 21 -18.29 21.60 4.73
CA VAL A 21 -18.74 20.25 4.35
C VAL A 21 -17.51 19.39 4.03
N PRO A 22 -17.41 18.16 4.59
CA PRO A 22 -16.29 17.27 4.35
C PRO A 22 -16.06 16.94 2.87
N GLY A 23 -14.78 16.83 2.49
CA GLY A 23 -14.35 16.25 1.21
C GLY A 23 -14.33 14.72 1.25
N ALA A 24 -13.68 14.08 0.27
CA ALA A 24 -13.62 12.61 0.15
C ALA A 24 -13.16 11.89 1.44
N LYS A 25 -12.15 12.44 2.12
CA LYS A 25 -11.67 12.03 3.44
C LYS A 25 -11.26 13.26 4.22
N THR A 26 -11.84 13.48 5.39
CA THR A 26 -11.54 14.62 6.27
C THR A 26 -11.27 14.10 7.69
N LYS A 27 -10.39 14.76 8.46
CA LYS A 27 -10.19 14.46 9.89
C LYS A 27 -11.00 15.47 10.71
N CYS A 28 -11.83 15.00 11.63
CA CYS A 28 -12.60 15.89 12.51
C CYS A 28 -11.65 16.59 13.50
N PRO A 29 -11.68 17.93 13.63
CA PRO A 29 -10.84 18.65 14.59
C PRO A 29 -11.26 18.40 16.05
N SER A 30 -12.53 18.08 16.31
CA SER A 30 -13.04 17.91 17.68
C SER A 30 -12.74 16.52 18.26
N CYS A 31 -12.95 15.45 17.49
CA CYS A 31 -12.73 14.07 17.98
C CYS A 31 -11.53 13.37 17.35
N SER A 32 -10.81 14.02 16.42
CA SER A 32 -9.66 13.45 15.71
C SER A 32 -9.92 12.16 14.89
N ARG A 33 -11.17 11.71 14.77
CA ARG A 33 -11.57 10.57 13.93
C ARG A 33 -11.73 11.00 12.47
N TYR A 34 -11.49 10.08 11.54
CA TYR A 34 -11.76 10.34 10.11
C TYR A 34 -13.25 10.25 9.80
N ILE A 35 -13.64 11.02 8.79
CA ILE A 35 -14.98 11.03 8.19
C ILE A 35 -14.82 10.94 6.68
N PHE A 36 -15.72 10.21 6.04
CA PHE A 36 -15.62 9.85 4.64
C PHE A 36 -16.89 10.26 3.92
N VAL A 37 -16.73 10.71 2.67
CA VAL A 37 -17.86 10.91 1.79
C VAL A 37 -18.04 9.68 0.94
N ARG A 38 -19.24 9.08 0.98
CA ARG A 38 -19.60 7.90 0.20
C ARG A 38 -20.99 8.09 -0.41
N THR A 39 -21.17 7.49 -1.57
CA THR A 39 -22.50 7.33 -2.18
C THR A 39 -22.99 5.95 -1.80
N ASP A 40 -23.95 5.88 -0.89
CA ASP A 40 -24.53 4.62 -0.44
C ASP A 40 -25.62 4.17 -1.43
N PRO A 41 -25.42 3.04 -2.13
CA PRO A 41 -26.38 2.57 -3.12
C PRO A 41 -27.70 2.09 -2.50
N ARG A 42 -27.74 1.77 -1.20
CA ARG A 42 -28.94 1.28 -0.50
C ARG A 42 -30.01 2.37 -0.35
N ILE A 43 -29.56 3.61 -0.23
CA ILE A 43 -30.42 4.81 -0.06
C ILE A 43 -30.28 5.78 -1.25
N ASN A 44 -29.46 5.44 -2.24
CA ASN A 44 -29.13 6.29 -3.40
C ASN A 44 -28.76 7.74 -3.00
N ALA A 45 -27.95 7.88 -1.94
CA ALA A 45 -27.57 9.18 -1.40
C ALA A 45 -26.07 9.27 -1.15
N ARG A 46 -25.50 10.45 -1.40
CA ARG A 46 -24.14 10.83 -1.04
C ARG A 46 -24.17 11.47 0.33
N SER A 47 -23.59 10.80 1.32
CA SER A 47 -23.60 11.25 2.71
C SER A 47 -22.20 11.18 3.33
N ILE A 48 -22.10 11.72 4.54
CA ILE A 48 -20.91 11.60 5.39
C ILE A 48 -21.04 10.35 6.26
N VAL A 49 -20.00 9.54 6.29
CA VAL A 49 -19.96 8.25 6.98
C VAL A 49 -18.81 8.28 8.00
N GLY A 50 -19.12 7.85 9.22
CA GLY A 50 -18.14 7.65 10.28
C GLY A 50 -17.30 6.38 10.07
N GLU A 51 -16.16 6.25 10.75
CA GLU A 51 -15.31 5.07 10.63
C GLU A 51 -16.05 3.76 10.98
N ASP A 52 -16.94 3.80 11.96
CA ASP A 52 -17.67 2.62 12.47
C ASP A 52 -18.65 2.03 11.44
N HIS A 53 -19.17 2.87 10.53
CA HIS A 53 -20.13 2.45 9.49
C HIS A 53 -19.51 2.37 8.10
N LEU A 54 -18.24 2.76 7.95
CA LEU A 54 -17.57 2.82 6.67
C LEU A 54 -17.51 1.45 6.00
N GLU A 55 -17.23 0.40 6.77
CA GLU A 55 -17.09 -0.95 6.23
C GLU A 55 -18.39 -1.46 5.61
N GLU A 56 -19.52 -1.25 6.29
CA GLU A 56 -20.84 -1.66 5.79
C GLU A 56 -21.23 -0.92 4.50
N VAL A 57 -20.93 0.39 4.43
CA VAL A 57 -21.20 1.19 3.24
C VAL A 57 -20.30 0.76 2.08
N ASP A 58 -19.01 0.54 2.32
CA ASP A 58 -18.08 0.06 1.30
C ASP A 58 -18.44 -1.38 0.84
N ASP A 59 -18.94 -2.25 1.73
CA ASP A 59 -19.50 -3.57 1.38
C ASP A 59 -20.72 -3.42 0.45
N ALA A 60 -21.65 -2.50 0.76
CA ALA A 60 -22.82 -2.24 -0.09
C ALA A 60 -22.43 -1.67 -1.47
N ILE A 61 -21.45 -0.77 -1.52
CA ILE A 61 -20.90 -0.23 -2.77
C ILE A 61 -20.30 -1.38 -3.60
N ALA A 62 -19.56 -2.29 -2.98
CA ALA A 62 -18.96 -3.42 -3.66
C ALA A 62 -20.00 -4.40 -4.23
N VAL A 63 -21.12 -4.60 -3.52
CA VAL A 63 -22.25 -5.37 -4.06
C VAL A 63 -22.86 -4.66 -5.27
N ALA A 64 -23.16 -3.36 -5.16
CA ALA A 64 -23.82 -2.60 -6.21
C ALA A 64 -22.98 -2.46 -7.49
N ASN A 65 -21.65 -2.36 -7.37
CA ASN A 65 -20.76 -2.23 -8.52
C ASN A 65 -20.18 -3.56 -9.03
N GLY A 66 -20.63 -4.71 -8.47
CA GLY A 66 -20.18 -6.04 -8.89
C GLY A 66 -18.78 -6.46 -8.42
N THR A 67 -18.15 -5.74 -7.48
CA THR A 67 -16.82 -6.05 -6.94
C THR A 67 -16.83 -6.82 -5.61
N TRP A 68 -18.01 -7.22 -5.12
CA TRP A 68 -18.18 -7.92 -3.84
C TRP A 68 -17.31 -9.17 -3.70
N ALA A 69 -17.19 -9.99 -4.74
CA ALA A 69 -16.38 -11.20 -4.70
C ALA A 69 -14.90 -10.91 -4.37
N ALA A 70 -14.31 -9.89 -5.01
CA ALA A 70 -12.94 -9.48 -4.76
C ALA A 70 -12.77 -8.92 -3.34
N ARG A 71 -13.71 -8.07 -2.90
CA ARG A 71 -13.69 -7.50 -1.55
C ARG A 71 -13.84 -8.57 -0.46
N LYS A 72 -14.73 -9.54 -0.66
CA LYS A 72 -14.92 -10.67 0.25
C LYS A 72 -13.64 -11.51 0.34
N ALA A 73 -13.00 -11.80 -0.80
CA ALA A 73 -11.74 -12.52 -0.83
C ALA A 73 -10.61 -11.79 -0.07
N GLU A 74 -10.53 -10.46 -0.19
CA GLU A 74 -9.58 -9.63 0.56
C GLU A 74 -9.85 -9.70 2.08
N LYS A 75 -11.12 -9.58 2.50
CA LYS A 75 -11.52 -9.70 3.92
C LYS A 75 -11.15 -11.07 4.48
N GLU A 76 -11.46 -12.14 3.76
CA GLU A 76 -11.12 -13.50 4.15
C GLU A 76 -9.60 -13.72 4.20
N HIS A 77 -8.85 -13.18 3.24
CA HIS A 77 -7.40 -13.26 3.22
C HIS A 77 -6.77 -12.60 4.45
N ARG A 78 -7.23 -11.40 4.78
CA ARG A 78 -6.80 -10.70 6.00
C ARG A 78 -7.18 -11.45 7.26
N ALA A 79 -8.40 -12.00 7.35
CA ALA A 79 -8.83 -12.80 8.49
C ALA A 79 -7.97 -14.06 8.66
N ARG A 80 -7.59 -14.73 7.56
CA ARG A 80 -6.65 -15.85 7.57
C ARG A 80 -5.27 -15.43 8.07
N ALA A 81 -4.76 -14.29 7.60
CA ALA A 81 -3.47 -13.75 8.05
C ALA A 81 -3.48 -13.46 9.56
N VAL A 82 -4.54 -12.82 10.08
CA VAL A 82 -4.72 -12.58 11.53
C VAL A 82 -4.73 -13.89 12.30
N SER A 83 -5.53 -14.86 11.88
CA SER A 83 -5.63 -16.17 12.53
C SER A 83 -4.29 -16.91 12.56
N ALA A 84 -3.59 -16.93 11.42
CA ALA A 84 -2.30 -17.59 11.30
C ALA A 84 -1.22 -16.94 12.17
N LEU A 85 -1.14 -15.61 12.18
CA LEU A 85 -0.19 -14.87 13.03
C LEU A 85 -0.52 -15.04 14.52
N THR A 86 -1.81 -15.00 14.89
CA THR A 86 -2.24 -15.23 16.28
C THR A 86 -1.83 -16.61 16.75
N LYS A 87 -2.05 -17.64 15.91
CA LYS A 87 -1.63 -19.02 16.21
C LYS A 87 -0.10 -19.13 16.33
N GLN A 88 0.65 -18.40 15.51
CA GLN A 88 2.11 -18.47 15.47
C GLN A 88 2.76 -17.78 16.67
N PHE A 89 2.24 -16.62 17.09
CA PHE A 89 2.87 -15.77 18.10
C PHE A 89 2.14 -15.78 19.45
N GLY A 90 0.97 -16.41 19.54
CA GLY A 90 0.17 -16.51 20.77
C GLY A 90 -0.50 -15.20 21.20
N THR A 91 -0.38 -14.13 20.41
CA THR A 91 -0.94 -12.80 20.70
C THR A 91 -1.64 -12.24 19.47
N MET A 92 -2.57 -11.31 19.69
CA MET A 92 -3.22 -10.58 18.59
C MET A 92 -2.16 -9.79 17.81
N PRO A 93 -2.00 -10.03 16.48
CA PRO A 93 -1.02 -9.31 15.69
C PRO A 93 -1.42 -7.85 15.53
N ASN A 94 -0.42 -6.97 15.43
CA ASN A 94 -0.67 -5.58 15.08
C ASN A 94 -1.00 -5.45 13.58
N GLN A 95 -1.48 -4.28 13.17
CA GLN A 95 -1.89 -4.07 11.79
C GLN A 95 -0.74 -4.14 10.77
N ALA A 96 0.47 -3.74 11.17
CA ALA A 96 1.64 -3.79 10.30
C ALA A 96 2.04 -5.24 9.98
N ASP A 97 2.01 -6.13 10.97
CA ASP A 97 2.32 -7.56 10.79
C ASP A 97 1.30 -8.24 9.87
N VAL A 98 0.01 -7.93 10.07
CA VAL A 98 -1.07 -8.45 9.22
C VAL A 98 -0.89 -8.00 7.78
N ASN A 99 -0.64 -6.69 7.57
CA ASN A 99 -0.39 -6.13 6.25
C ASN A 99 0.84 -6.73 5.59
N TRP A 100 1.94 -6.87 6.35
CA TRP A 100 3.18 -7.46 5.86
C TRP A 100 2.96 -8.89 5.39
N ARG A 101 2.20 -9.68 6.15
CA ARG A 101 1.86 -11.04 5.77
C ARG A 101 1.02 -11.09 4.50
N THR A 102 -0.07 -10.33 4.43
CA THR A 102 -0.95 -10.35 3.25
C THR A 102 -0.22 -9.87 2.00
N TRP A 103 0.57 -8.79 2.06
CA TRP A 103 1.31 -8.31 0.89
C TRP A 103 2.41 -9.26 0.42
N ASN A 104 3.08 -9.97 1.33
CA ASN A 104 4.03 -11.02 0.93
C ASN A 104 3.31 -12.18 0.25
N GLU A 105 2.18 -12.63 0.79
CA GLU A 105 1.37 -13.70 0.17
C GLU A 105 0.83 -13.27 -1.21
N ASP A 106 0.39 -12.02 -1.35
CA ASP A 106 -0.02 -11.42 -2.63
C ASP A 106 1.13 -11.39 -3.63
N PHE A 107 2.31 -10.92 -3.18
CA PHE A 107 3.52 -10.87 -4.01
C PHE A 107 3.90 -12.26 -4.52
N LEU A 108 3.95 -13.27 -3.64
CA LEU A 108 4.30 -14.63 -4.01
C LEU A 108 3.26 -15.25 -4.96
N THR A 109 1.98 -15.01 -4.71
CA THR A 109 0.90 -15.48 -5.59
C THR A 109 1.00 -14.83 -6.97
N ALA A 110 1.26 -13.53 -7.02
CA ALA A 110 1.45 -12.78 -8.25
C ALA A 110 2.72 -13.22 -9.00
N ALA A 111 3.80 -13.54 -8.28
CA ALA A 111 5.04 -14.07 -8.86
C ALA A 111 4.81 -15.40 -9.59
N VAL A 112 4.04 -16.32 -8.99
CA VAL A 112 3.66 -17.59 -9.64
C VAL A 112 2.87 -17.35 -10.92
N LYS A 113 1.96 -16.35 -10.91
CA LYS A 113 1.13 -15.98 -12.07
C LYS A 113 1.85 -15.08 -13.08
N ARG A 114 3.05 -14.59 -12.75
CA ARG A 114 3.77 -13.54 -13.48
C ARG A 114 2.95 -12.25 -13.64
N ASP A 115 2.14 -11.93 -12.65
CA ASP A 115 1.35 -10.69 -12.58
C ASP A 115 2.19 -9.56 -11.99
N THR A 116 2.82 -8.80 -12.87
CA THR A 116 3.76 -7.74 -12.51
C THR A 116 3.12 -6.54 -11.84
N ASN A 117 1.89 -6.20 -12.25
CA ASN A 117 1.15 -5.10 -11.67
C ASN A 117 0.88 -5.37 -10.19
N THR A 118 0.48 -6.60 -9.86
CA THR A 118 0.23 -6.99 -8.47
C THR A 118 1.54 -7.12 -7.67
N MET A 119 2.60 -7.70 -8.24
CA MET A 119 3.91 -7.76 -7.59
C MET A 119 4.45 -6.35 -7.27
N PHE A 120 4.33 -5.43 -8.22
CA PHE A 120 4.73 -4.03 -8.09
C PHE A 120 3.93 -3.34 -6.98
N ALA A 121 2.59 -3.44 -7.03
CA ALA A 121 1.71 -2.82 -6.05
C ALA A 121 1.94 -3.34 -4.62
N ALA A 122 2.16 -4.65 -4.46
CA ALA A 122 2.50 -5.25 -3.17
C ALA A 122 3.84 -4.74 -2.63
N SER A 123 4.88 -4.71 -3.49
CA SER A 123 6.21 -4.22 -3.12
C SER A 123 6.18 -2.75 -2.70
N TRP A 124 5.40 -1.92 -3.39
CA TRP A 124 5.27 -0.49 -3.06
C TRP A 124 4.63 -0.28 -1.68
N LYS A 125 3.55 -1.00 -1.37
CA LYS A 125 2.90 -0.96 -0.05
C LYS A 125 3.87 -1.34 1.07
N MET A 126 4.72 -2.35 0.83
CA MET A 126 5.75 -2.78 1.76
C MET A 126 6.83 -1.71 1.97
N VAL A 127 7.32 -1.07 0.90
CA VAL A 127 8.28 0.05 0.99
C VAL A 127 7.70 1.22 1.77
N GLU A 128 6.46 1.63 1.47
CA GLU A 128 5.81 2.72 2.20
C GLU A 128 5.68 2.41 3.69
N GLN A 129 5.34 1.18 4.05
CA GLN A 129 5.24 0.75 5.45
C GLN A 129 6.59 0.84 6.16
N LEU A 130 7.65 0.28 5.57
CA LEU A 130 9.00 0.34 6.13
C LEU A 130 9.51 1.78 6.25
N GLY A 131 9.16 2.64 5.28
CA GLY A 131 9.45 4.08 5.35
C GLY A 131 8.75 4.77 6.52
N ARG A 132 7.48 4.43 6.80
CA ARG A 132 6.76 4.93 7.99
C ARG A 132 7.40 4.44 9.30
N GLU A 133 7.95 3.24 9.29
CA GLU A 133 8.69 2.63 10.41
C GLU A 133 10.15 3.10 10.52
N ARG A 134 10.63 3.93 9.57
CA ARG A 134 12.03 4.37 9.44
C ARG A 134 13.04 3.24 9.26
N ARG A 135 12.58 2.08 8.78
CA ARG A 135 13.41 0.90 8.47
C ARG A 135 13.96 1.02 7.05
N TYR A 136 14.77 2.04 6.80
CA TYR A 136 15.17 2.42 5.45
C TYR A 136 16.06 1.38 4.76
N THR A 137 16.90 0.65 5.50
CA THR A 137 17.71 -0.45 4.94
C THR A 137 16.85 -1.56 4.36
N ASP A 138 15.83 -1.98 5.10
CA ASP A 138 14.86 -2.98 4.63
C ASP A 138 14.07 -2.44 3.43
N ALA A 139 13.72 -1.15 3.46
CA ALA A 139 12.99 -0.49 2.37
C ALA A 139 13.80 -0.49 1.06
N VAL A 140 15.13 -0.32 1.12
CA VAL A 140 16.01 -0.41 -0.06
C VAL A 140 15.93 -1.80 -0.70
N ALA A 141 15.99 -2.86 0.11
CA ALA A 141 15.93 -4.23 -0.41
C ALA A 141 14.58 -4.54 -1.08
N ILE A 142 13.47 -4.08 -0.51
CA ILE A 142 12.15 -4.25 -1.15
C ILE A 142 12.03 -3.35 -2.39
N ALA A 143 12.55 -2.12 -2.34
CA ALA A 143 12.53 -1.18 -3.46
C ALA A 143 13.25 -1.72 -4.70
N ALA A 144 14.37 -2.43 -4.50
CA ALA A 144 15.10 -3.06 -5.58
C ALA A 144 14.25 -4.04 -6.39
N ARG A 145 13.35 -4.79 -5.74
CA ARG A 145 12.39 -5.68 -6.44
C ARG A 145 11.51 -4.87 -7.40
N GLY A 146 10.94 -3.79 -6.90
CA GLY A 146 10.10 -2.87 -7.66
C GLY A 146 10.84 -2.27 -8.85
N ILE A 147 12.05 -1.75 -8.62
CA ILE A 147 12.90 -1.13 -9.63
C ILE A 147 13.25 -2.13 -10.74
N VAL A 148 13.70 -3.35 -10.39
CA VAL A 148 14.09 -4.36 -11.39
C VAL A 148 12.90 -4.84 -12.21
N MET A 149 11.73 -5.03 -11.59
CA MET A 149 10.52 -5.36 -12.33
C MET A 149 10.08 -4.22 -13.24
N ASN A 150 10.22 -2.97 -12.77
CA ASN A 150 9.89 -1.78 -13.55
C ASN A 150 10.77 -1.64 -14.78
N TRP A 151 12.07 -1.91 -14.62
CA TRP A 151 13.05 -1.89 -15.70
C TRP A 151 12.71 -2.78 -16.90
N VAL A 152 11.97 -3.87 -16.67
CA VAL A 152 11.63 -4.85 -17.71
C VAL A 152 10.25 -4.60 -18.32
N ASP A 153 9.28 -4.24 -17.47
CA ASP A 153 7.86 -4.25 -17.84
C ASP A 153 7.18 -2.87 -17.84
N PHE A 154 7.84 -1.80 -17.39
CA PHE A 154 7.25 -0.48 -17.16
C PHE A 154 8.17 0.66 -17.61
N ASP A 155 7.66 1.89 -17.48
CA ASP A 155 8.39 3.11 -17.82
C ASP A 155 9.31 3.57 -16.68
N HIS A 156 10.53 3.99 -17.04
CA HIS A 156 11.61 4.44 -16.16
C HIS A 156 11.21 5.66 -15.31
N GLU A 157 10.10 6.32 -15.63
CA GLU A 157 9.58 7.52 -14.94
C GLU A 157 9.34 7.35 -13.44
N VAL A 158 9.12 6.13 -12.94
CA VAL A 158 8.89 5.92 -11.49
C VAL A 158 10.17 5.68 -10.69
N LEU A 159 11.33 5.58 -11.33
CA LEU A 159 12.63 5.41 -10.66
C LEU A 159 12.84 6.42 -9.51
N PRO A 160 12.54 7.73 -9.67
CA PRO A 160 12.71 8.72 -8.59
C PRO A 160 11.91 8.39 -7.31
N ALA A 161 10.72 7.80 -7.44
CA ALA A 161 9.89 7.46 -6.29
C ALA A 161 10.49 6.30 -5.48
N TRP A 162 11.12 5.34 -6.15
CA TRP A 162 11.78 4.21 -5.50
C TRP A 162 13.17 4.56 -4.95
N THR A 163 13.89 5.50 -5.58
CA THR A 163 15.19 5.97 -5.09
C THR A 163 15.10 6.89 -3.87
N ASP A 164 13.92 7.41 -3.54
CA ASP A 164 13.69 8.14 -2.28
C ASP A 164 14.02 7.29 -1.03
N SER A 165 13.72 5.99 -1.05
CA SER A 165 14.08 5.10 0.06
C SER A 165 15.59 4.94 0.21
N ILE A 166 16.31 4.89 -0.92
CA ILE A 166 17.78 4.83 -0.96
C ILE A 166 18.36 6.14 -0.45
N THR A 167 17.81 7.28 -0.88
CA THR A 167 18.19 8.62 -0.41
C THR A 167 18.00 8.76 1.10
N LYS A 168 16.86 8.32 1.62
CA LYS A 168 16.55 8.34 3.07
C LYS A 168 17.48 7.44 3.86
N ALA A 169 17.79 6.26 3.32
CA ALA A 169 18.75 5.37 3.94
C ALA A 169 20.14 6.01 4.02
N ILE A 170 20.64 6.59 2.92
CA ILE A 170 21.95 7.28 2.89
C ILE A 170 21.97 8.43 3.91
N LYS A 171 20.90 9.23 3.96
CA LYS A 171 20.74 10.31 4.96
C LYS A 171 20.67 9.79 6.40
N SER A 172 20.28 8.53 6.61
CA SER A 172 20.29 7.89 7.93
C SER A 172 21.64 7.31 8.32
N GLY A 173 22.65 7.41 7.45
CA GLY A 173 24.04 7.06 7.77
C GLY A 173 24.60 5.84 7.05
N ILE A 174 23.84 5.20 6.15
CA ILE A 174 24.42 4.12 5.33
C ILE A 174 25.23 4.70 4.17
N SER A 175 26.33 4.05 3.82
CA SER A 175 27.13 4.38 2.65
C SER A 175 26.45 3.99 1.34
N LEU A 176 26.90 4.58 0.22
CA LEU A 176 26.42 4.20 -1.11
C LEU A 176 26.75 2.73 -1.44
N THR A 177 27.87 2.21 -0.93
CA THR A 177 28.27 0.81 -1.09
C THR A 177 27.31 -0.12 -0.34
N GLU A 178 26.99 0.17 0.92
CA GLU A 178 26.01 -0.61 1.67
C GLU A 178 24.61 -0.56 1.02
N ALA A 179 24.23 0.61 0.49
CA ALA A 179 22.99 0.75 -0.26
C ALA A 179 22.98 -0.11 -1.53
N ARG A 180 24.11 -0.22 -2.25
CA ARG A 180 24.26 -1.11 -3.40
C ARG A 180 24.09 -2.57 -2.99
N ASP A 181 24.73 -3.00 -1.90
CA ASP A 181 24.67 -4.40 -1.46
C ASP A 181 23.24 -4.81 -1.05
N LEU A 182 22.52 -3.91 -0.37
CA LEU A 182 21.11 -4.09 -0.06
C LEU A 182 20.25 -4.16 -1.33
N PHE A 183 20.54 -3.29 -2.30
CA PHE A 183 19.85 -3.26 -3.59
C PHE A 183 20.05 -4.57 -4.35
N VAL A 184 21.30 -5.04 -4.47
CA VAL A 184 21.65 -6.29 -5.16
C VAL A 184 20.96 -7.47 -4.47
N THR A 185 20.95 -7.51 -3.14
CA THR A 185 20.25 -8.55 -2.37
C THR A 185 18.74 -8.56 -2.69
N GLY A 186 18.12 -7.40 -2.75
CA GLY A 186 16.71 -7.26 -3.11
C GLY A 186 16.42 -7.65 -4.56
N ALA A 187 17.27 -7.25 -5.49
CA ALA A 187 17.20 -7.56 -6.90
C ALA A 187 17.35 -9.07 -7.18
N ALA A 188 18.22 -9.76 -6.44
CA ALA A 188 18.43 -11.20 -6.58
C ALA A 188 17.13 -12.01 -6.39
N ALA A 189 16.22 -11.54 -5.53
CA ALA A 189 14.94 -12.20 -5.29
C ALA A 189 14.02 -12.23 -6.53
N VAL A 190 14.20 -11.30 -7.48
CA VAL A 190 13.42 -11.24 -8.73
C VAL A 190 14.23 -11.64 -9.96
N ALA A 191 15.55 -11.46 -9.96
CA ALA A 191 16.44 -11.78 -11.09
C ALA A 191 16.46 -13.30 -11.45
N VAL A 192 16.06 -14.17 -10.52
CA VAL A 192 15.93 -15.62 -10.75
C VAL A 192 14.72 -15.99 -11.61
N ILE A 193 13.75 -15.10 -11.74
CA ILE A 193 12.58 -15.31 -12.59
C ILE A 193 13.02 -15.09 -14.05
N PRO A 194 12.88 -16.07 -14.97
CA PRO A 194 13.47 -15.99 -16.31
C PRO A 194 13.10 -14.74 -17.12
N LYS A 195 11.92 -14.16 -16.87
CA LYS A 195 11.45 -12.93 -17.51
C LYS A 195 12.22 -11.67 -17.05
N TYR A 196 12.82 -11.69 -15.85
CA TYR A 196 13.50 -10.57 -15.20
C TYR A 196 15.02 -10.72 -15.15
N LYS A 197 15.61 -11.35 -16.17
CA LYS A 197 17.07 -11.34 -16.33
C LYS A 197 17.53 -9.94 -16.71
N VAL A 198 17.72 -9.09 -15.72
CA VAL A 198 18.24 -7.73 -15.86
C VAL A 198 19.67 -7.69 -15.37
N ASP A 199 20.49 -6.91 -16.04
CA ASP A 199 21.81 -6.52 -15.55
C ASP A 199 21.63 -5.61 -14.33
N VAL A 200 21.71 -6.21 -13.13
CA VAL A 200 21.50 -5.53 -11.85
C VAL A 200 22.50 -4.38 -11.66
N ASP A 201 23.73 -4.54 -12.16
CA ASP A 201 24.74 -3.49 -12.07
C ASP A 201 24.38 -2.30 -12.95
N ARG A 202 23.89 -2.55 -14.16
CA ARG A 202 23.37 -1.47 -15.02
C ARG A 202 22.22 -0.72 -14.37
N VAL A 203 21.24 -1.43 -13.81
CA VAL A 203 20.11 -0.81 -13.10
C VAL A 203 20.60 0.05 -11.93
N TRP A 204 21.59 -0.45 -11.19
CA TRP A 204 22.21 0.31 -10.11
C TRP A 204 22.88 1.60 -10.61
N GLN A 205 23.56 1.59 -11.75
CA GLN A 205 24.15 2.81 -12.32
C GLN A 205 23.08 3.87 -12.63
N ASP A 206 21.92 3.46 -13.15
CA ASP A 206 20.83 4.38 -13.43
C ASP A 206 20.16 4.90 -12.15
N VAL A 207 20.11 4.09 -11.09
CA VAL A 207 19.75 4.55 -9.74
C VAL A 207 20.72 5.62 -9.24
N VAL A 208 22.03 5.37 -9.32
CA VAL A 208 23.08 6.34 -8.89
C VAL A 208 22.95 7.64 -9.66
N LYS A 209 22.72 7.57 -10.98
CA LYS A 209 22.48 8.74 -11.82
C LYS A 209 21.24 9.51 -11.37
N ALA A 210 20.16 8.83 -11.01
CA ALA A 210 18.94 9.45 -10.49
C ALA A 210 19.12 10.07 -9.09
N LEU A 211 20.06 9.58 -8.29
CA LEU A 211 20.43 10.17 -7.00
C LEU A 211 21.23 11.47 -7.16
N GLY A 212 21.82 11.72 -8.34
CA GLY A 212 22.64 12.91 -8.60
C GLY A 212 24.02 12.86 -7.96
N THR A 213 24.53 11.66 -7.69
CA THR A 213 25.86 11.38 -7.11
C THR A 213 26.87 10.96 -8.18
#